data_AF-A0A9X6RPF9-F1
#
_entry.id   AF-A0A9X6RPF9-F1
#
_cell.length_a   1.000
_cell.length_b   1.000
_cell.length_c   1.000
_cell.angle_alpha   90.00
_cell.angle_beta   90.00
_cell.angle_gamma   90.00
#
_symmetry.space_group_name_H-M   'P 1'
#
loop_
_entity.id
_entity.type
_entity.pdbx_description
1 polymer ?
#
loop_
_entity_poly.entity_id
_entity_poly.type
_entity_poly.pdbx_seq_one_letter_code
_entity_poly.pdbx_strand_id
1 'polypeptide(L)'
;MALKILIDGQRSQNLQVMWSVDGQGPTRTSSTTASPNLFPPPTSFGLKVLGKAFDKAMIDCLEARRIRPEGKNNLPLYEQASVTRDGQSVRQQVVAPYQVDFIPNPAAGWDSANTQDVRVNLSAIPQGTVLYMVAAKRSPTATEEVIGQLVTTSDFVASDYEDRILFFQHAAKRGKLQCFDADAHDVDKVQSSSLCC
;
A
#
# COMPACT_ATOMS: atom_id res chain seq x y z
N MET A 1 0.43 -7.88 -4.38
CA MET A 1 1.10 -8.43 -3.18
C MET A 1 0.39 -7.86 -1.95
N ALA A 2 0.22 -8.67 -0.91
CA ALA A 2 -0.23 -8.20 0.39
C ALA A 2 0.84 -8.53 1.44
N LEU A 3 1.10 -7.59 2.35
CA LEU A 3 2.04 -7.73 3.45
C LEU A 3 1.26 -7.59 4.76
N LYS A 4 1.44 -8.56 5.65
CA LYS A 4 0.89 -8.53 7.01
C LYS A 4 2.05 -8.38 7.99
N ILE A 5 2.15 -7.21 8.60
CA ILE A 5 3.18 -6.90 9.58
C ILE A 5 2.61 -7.20 10.97
N LEU A 6 3.29 -8.09 11.69
CA LEU A 6 2.96 -8.47 13.06
C LEU A 6 3.91 -7.71 13.98
N ILE A 7 3.34 -6.92 14.89
CA ILE A 7 4.07 -6.17 15.90
C ILE A 7 3.46 -6.55 17.25
N ASP A 8 4.30 -6.91 18.22
CA ASP A 8 3.84 -7.35 19.53
C ASP A 8 2.95 -6.30 20.21
N GLY A 9 1.87 -6.76 20.84
CA GLY A 9 0.89 -5.90 21.51
C GLY A 9 0.01 -5.06 20.58
N GLN A 10 0.16 -5.18 19.25
CA GLN A 10 -0.60 -4.43 18.27
C GLN A 10 -1.45 -5.35 17.39
N ARG A 11 -2.52 -4.78 16.83
CA ARG A 11 -3.23 -5.45 15.73
C ARG A 11 -2.30 -5.54 14.53
N SER A 12 -2.47 -6.58 13.70
CA SER A 12 -1.69 -6.72 12.47
C SER A 12 -1.83 -5.49 11.58
N GLN A 13 -0.70 -4.94 11.14
CA GLN A 13 -0.66 -3.80 10.22
C GLN A 13 -0.56 -4.35 8.80
N ASN A 14 -1.63 -4.24 8.02
CA ASN A 14 -1.70 -4.85 6.70
C ASN A 14 -1.54 -3.79 5.62
N LEU A 15 -0.78 -4.14 4.58
CA LEU A 15 -0.60 -3.33 3.40
C LEU A 15 -0.89 -4.19 2.17
N GLN A 16 -1.59 -3.61 1.20
CA GLN A 16 -1.69 -4.21 -0.12
C GLN A 16 -1.05 -3.26 -1.12
N VAL A 17 -0.18 -3.81 -1.94
CA VAL A 17 0.52 -3.10 -3.01
C VAL A 17 0.36 -3.84 -4.32
N MET A 18 0.29 -3.08 -5.40
CA MET A 18 0.01 -3.65 -6.71
C MET A 18 0.56 -2.76 -7.80
N TRP A 19 1.12 -3.39 -8.83
CA TRP A 19 1.57 -2.70 -10.04
C TRP A 19 0.43 -1.98 -10.77
N SER A 20 -0.67 -2.69 -11.08
CA SER A 20 -1.81 -2.14 -11.82
C SER A 20 -3.06 -2.98 -11.59
N VAL A 21 -4.22 -2.32 -11.66
CA VAL A 21 -5.54 -2.98 -11.72
C VAL A 21 -5.79 -3.69 -13.05
N ASP A 22 -5.09 -3.30 -14.12
CA ASP A 22 -5.15 -3.97 -15.43
C ASP A 22 -4.37 -5.30 -15.45
N GLY A 23 -3.72 -5.66 -14.34
CA GLY A 23 -2.86 -6.82 -14.24
C GLY A 23 -1.41 -6.53 -14.64
N GLN A 24 -0.62 -7.60 -14.75
CA GLN A 24 0.82 -7.54 -15.04
C GLN A 24 1.13 -7.77 -16.53
N GLY A 25 0.14 -7.70 -17.42
CA GLY A 25 0.33 -8.01 -18.83
C GLY A 25 0.72 -9.48 -19.06
N PRO A 26 1.47 -9.78 -20.14
CA PRO A 26 1.86 -11.16 -20.46
C PRO A 26 2.99 -11.69 -19.57
N THR A 27 3.67 -10.84 -18.82
CA THR A 27 4.76 -11.23 -17.93
C THR A 27 4.20 -11.94 -16.69
N ARG A 28 4.72 -13.14 -16.42
CA ARG A 28 4.31 -13.97 -15.26
C ARG A 28 5.15 -13.74 -14.01
N THR A 29 6.04 -12.75 -14.04
CA THR A 29 6.98 -12.43 -12.97
C THR A 29 6.62 -11.10 -12.32
N SER A 30 6.44 -11.12 -11.00
CA SER A 30 6.32 -9.88 -10.21
C SER A 30 7.68 -9.22 -9.93
N SER A 31 8.76 -9.74 -10.51
CA SER A 31 10.15 -9.43 -10.14
C SER A 31 10.80 -8.30 -10.94
N THR A 32 10.07 -7.68 -11.87
CA THR A 32 10.62 -6.64 -12.76
C THR A 32 10.02 -5.26 -12.53
N THR A 33 8.95 -5.16 -11.75
CA THR A 33 8.19 -3.91 -11.65
C THR A 33 7.82 -3.60 -10.21
N ALA A 34 8.05 -2.35 -9.80
CA ALA A 34 7.72 -1.89 -8.46
C ALA A 34 6.22 -2.00 -8.21
N SER A 35 5.86 -2.38 -6.98
CA SER A 35 4.46 -2.42 -6.54
C SER A 35 4.21 -1.31 -5.51
N PRO A 36 3.53 -0.21 -5.90
CA PRO A 36 3.14 0.85 -4.99
C PRO A 36 1.89 0.51 -4.16
N ASN A 37 1.72 1.18 -3.01
CA ASN A 37 0.42 1.26 -2.31
C ASN A 37 -0.58 2.19 -3.02
N LEU A 38 -0.07 3.14 -3.81
CA LEU A 38 -0.85 4.03 -4.68
C LEU A 38 -0.73 3.53 -6.13
N PHE A 39 -1.72 2.79 -6.60
CA PHE A 39 -1.66 2.18 -7.93
C PHE A 39 -2.23 3.07 -9.04
N PRO A 40 -1.69 2.98 -10.26
CA PRO A 40 -2.14 3.81 -11.37
C PRO A 40 -3.62 3.57 -11.72
N PRO A 41 -4.32 4.59 -12.27
CA PRO A 41 -5.66 4.42 -12.80
C PRO A 41 -5.73 3.33 -13.88
N PRO A 42 -6.87 2.62 -14.00
CA PRO A 42 -7.06 1.64 -15.05
C PRO A 42 -6.93 2.26 -16.45
N THR A 43 -6.28 1.53 -17.34
CA THR A 43 -6.02 1.93 -18.72
C THR A 43 -7.01 1.28 -19.69
N SER A 44 -7.42 0.04 -19.41
CA SER A 44 -8.38 -0.69 -20.23
C SER A 44 -9.80 -0.10 -20.16
N PHE A 45 -10.53 -0.17 -21.27
CA PHE A 45 -11.87 0.43 -21.37
C PHE A 45 -12.85 -0.14 -20.33
N GLY A 46 -12.90 -1.46 -20.18
CA GLY A 46 -13.79 -2.13 -19.23
C GLY A 46 -13.52 -1.70 -17.79
N LEU A 47 -12.24 -1.65 -17.38
CA LEU A 47 -11.87 -1.24 -16.02
C LEU A 47 -12.04 0.27 -15.80
N LYS A 48 -11.94 1.11 -16.83
CA LYS A 48 -12.32 2.54 -16.73
C LYS A 48 -13.80 2.71 -16.44
N VAL A 49 -14.67 1.95 -17.11
CA VAL A 49 -16.13 1.98 -16.87
C VAL A 49 -16.43 1.51 -15.44
N LEU A 50 -15.86 0.37 -15.03
CA LEU A 50 -16.01 -0.14 -13.67
C LEU A 50 -15.47 0.85 -12.62
N GLY A 51 -14.32 1.45 -12.89
CA GLY A 51 -13.71 2.45 -12.03
C GLY A 51 -14.58 3.68 -11.81
N LYS A 52 -15.38 4.11 -12.79
CA LYS A 52 -16.34 5.21 -12.62
C LYS A 52 -17.54 4.80 -11.77
N ALA A 53 -18.06 3.58 -11.95
CA ALA A 53 -19.13 3.06 -11.11
C ALA A 53 -18.70 2.95 -9.64
N PHE A 54 -17.46 2.48 -9.42
CA PHE A 54 -16.87 2.42 -8.08
C PHE A 54 -16.67 3.81 -7.47
N ASP A 55 -16.16 4.79 -8.23
CA ASP A 55 -16.05 6.17 -7.74
C ASP A 55 -17.41 6.72 -7.31
N LYS A 56 -18.44 6.51 -8.13
CA LYS A 56 -19.79 6.94 -7.81
C LYS A 56 -20.31 6.30 -6.53
N ALA A 57 -20.15 4.99 -6.37
CA ALA A 57 -20.55 4.28 -5.14
C ALA A 57 -19.78 4.79 -3.91
N MET A 58 -18.48 5.04 -4.06
CA MET A 58 -17.64 5.59 -2.99
C MET A 58 -18.08 7.00 -2.58
N ILE A 59 -18.37 7.87 -3.54
CA ILE A 59 -18.92 9.21 -3.32
C ILE A 59 -20.27 9.09 -2.62
N ASP A 60 -21.22 8.37 -3.21
CA ASP A 60 -22.60 8.27 -2.71
C ASP A 60 -22.65 7.63 -1.30
N CYS A 61 -21.79 6.66 -0.98
CA CYS A 61 -21.78 5.97 0.32
C CYS A 61 -20.88 6.61 1.39
N LEU A 62 -19.75 7.21 1.01
CA LEU A 62 -18.74 7.71 1.97
C LEU A 62 -18.73 9.22 2.14
N GLU A 63 -19.24 9.98 1.17
CA GLU A 63 -19.41 11.43 1.31
C GLU A 63 -20.45 11.76 2.37
N ALA A 64 -21.52 10.96 2.46
CA ALA A 64 -22.50 11.02 3.54
C ALA A 64 -21.89 10.83 4.94
N ARG A 65 -20.66 10.28 5.03
CA ARG A 65 -19.96 10.01 6.29
C ARG A 65 -18.73 10.89 6.52
N ARG A 66 -18.43 11.85 5.62
CA ARG A 66 -17.18 12.67 5.65
C ARG A 66 -15.89 11.82 5.66
N ILE A 67 -15.95 10.58 5.16
CA ILE A 67 -14.82 9.64 5.11
C ILE A 67 -14.39 9.49 3.64
N ARG A 68 -13.94 10.58 2.99
CA ARG A 68 -13.41 10.49 1.62
C ARG A 68 -11.99 9.89 1.61
N PRO A 69 -11.75 8.76 0.92
CA PRO A 69 -10.38 8.31 0.69
C PRO A 69 -9.68 9.31 -0.21
N GLU A 70 -8.36 9.43 -0.07
CA GLU A 70 -7.55 10.25 -0.98
C GLU A 70 -7.63 9.80 -2.44
N GLY A 71 -8.00 8.54 -2.66
CA GLY A 71 -8.41 8.02 -3.96
C GLY A 71 -8.82 6.56 -3.85
N LYS A 72 -9.62 6.08 -4.80
CA LYS A 72 -9.99 4.66 -4.90
C LYS A 72 -8.79 3.72 -5.07
N ASN A 73 -7.66 4.27 -5.50
CA ASN A 73 -6.44 3.53 -5.78
C ASN A 73 -5.37 3.67 -4.68
N ASN A 74 -5.73 4.24 -3.53
CA ASN A 74 -4.80 4.46 -2.44
C ASN A 74 -5.21 3.63 -1.22
N LEU A 75 -4.25 2.89 -0.68
CA LEU A 75 -4.34 2.37 0.68
C LEU A 75 -3.41 3.19 1.60
N PRO A 76 -3.98 3.96 2.54
CA PRO A 76 -3.21 4.89 3.37
C PRO A 76 -2.33 4.12 4.35
N LEU A 77 -1.17 4.71 4.66
CA LEU A 77 -0.11 4.10 5.47
C LEU A 77 -0.06 4.59 6.92
N TYR A 78 -1.14 5.24 7.38
CA TYR A 78 -1.15 5.90 8.68
C TYR A 78 -1.03 4.92 9.84
N GLU A 79 -1.68 3.76 9.76
CA GLU A 79 -1.63 2.78 10.85
C GLU A 79 -0.20 2.26 11.06
N GLN A 80 0.48 1.92 9.96
CA GLN A 80 1.88 1.51 9.93
C GLN A 80 2.80 2.62 10.49
N ALA A 81 2.56 3.87 10.10
CA ALA A 81 3.35 5.01 10.56
C ALA A 81 3.06 5.42 12.01
N SER A 82 1.93 4.98 12.58
CA SER A 82 1.49 5.34 13.93
C SER A 82 2.05 4.45 15.03
N VAL A 83 2.76 3.38 14.66
CA VAL A 83 3.27 2.36 15.58
C VAL A 83 4.79 2.25 15.42
N THR A 84 5.52 2.27 16.53
CA THR A 84 6.96 2.06 16.57
C THR A 84 7.30 0.57 16.50
N ARG A 85 8.57 0.23 16.21
CA ARG A 85 9.03 -1.17 16.08
C ARG A 85 8.79 -2.03 17.34
N ASP A 86 8.71 -1.41 18.50
CA ASP A 86 8.46 -2.01 19.82
C ASP A 86 6.96 -2.02 20.19
N GLY A 87 6.08 -1.74 19.22
CA GLY A 87 4.64 -1.80 19.39
C GLY A 87 4.05 -0.65 20.20
N GLN A 88 4.79 0.44 20.41
CA GLN A 88 4.27 1.63 21.08
C GLN A 88 3.64 2.59 20.07
N SER A 89 2.64 3.36 20.50
CA SER A 89 2.10 4.44 19.67
C SER A 89 3.12 5.57 19.53
N VAL A 90 3.30 6.07 18.32
CA VAL A 90 4.08 7.30 18.07
C VAL A 90 3.42 8.46 18.83
N ARG A 91 4.17 9.10 19.72
CA ARG A 91 3.66 10.18 20.59
C ARG A 91 3.67 11.55 19.93
N GLN A 92 4.50 11.72 18.91
CA GLN A 92 4.59 12.94 18.12
C GLN A 92 3.56 12.92 16.99
N GLN A 93 3.50 14.01 16.22
CA GLN A 93 2.70 14.03 15.01
C GLN A 93 3.14 12.91 14.06
N VAL A 94 2.22 12.00 13.74
CA VAL A 94 2.44 10.92 12.79
C VAL A 94 2.55 11.49 11.39
N VAL A 95 3.66 11.22 10.72
CA VAL A 95 3.89 11.55 9.32
C VAL A 95 3.98 10.25 8.54
N ALA A 96 2.89 9.90 7.86
CA ALA A 96 2.85 8.73 7.00
C ALA A 96 3.48 9.05 5.62
N PRO A 97 4.19 8.11 4.99
CA PRO A 97 4.59 8.27 3.59
C PRO A 97 3.37 8.45 2.70
N TYR A 98 3.51 9.28 1.66
CA TYR A 98 2.51 9.40 0.61
C TYR A 98 2.43 8.11 -0.22
N GLN A 99 3.60 7.59 -0.58
CA GLN A 99 3.74 6.37 -1.36
C GLN A 99 4.87 5.51 -0.79
N VAL A 100 4.70 4.20 -0.82
CA VAL A 100 5.74 3.19 -0.60
C VAL A 100 5.78 2.27 -1.80
N ASP A 101 6.99 2.07 -2.33
CA ASP A 101 7.30 1.26 -3.49
C ASP A 101 8.11 0.03 -3.06
N PHE A 102 7.59 -1.15 -3.41
CA PHE A 102 8.32 -2.41 -3.27
C PHE A 102 9.00 -2.72 -4.58
N ILE A 103 10.29 -2.38 -4.67
CA ILE A 103 11.13 -2.57 -5.85
C ILE A 103 11.71 -3.99 -5.79
N PRO A 104 11.34 -4.89 -6.72
CA PRO A 104 11.78 -6.27 -6.65
C PRO A 104 13.29 -6.41 -6.87
N ASN A 105 13.90 -7.39 -6.19
CA ASN A 105 15.27 -7.80 -6.46
C ASN A 105 15.31 -8.70 -7.71
N PRO A 106 15.90 -8.26 -8.83
CA PRO A 106 15.94 -9.08 -10.05
C PRO A 106 16.73 -10.37 -9.87
N ALA A 107 17.69 -10.42 -8.93
CA ALA A 107 18.46 -11.63 -8.64
C ALA A 107 17.64 -12.71 -7.92
N ALA A 108 16.50 -12.35 -7.30
CA ALA A 108 15.54 -13.29 -6.72
C ALA A 108 14.40 -13.64 -7.69
N GLY A 109 14.42 -13.08 -8.91
CA GLY A 109 13.44 -13.33 -9.94
C GLY A 109 13.74 -14.57 -10.77
N TRP A 110 12.78 -14.94 -11.62
CA TRP A 110 12.92 -15.96 -12.64
C TRP A 110 12.58 -15.38 -14.01
N ASP A 111 12.86 -16.13 -15.08
CA ASP A 111 12.51 -15.73 -16.43
C ASP A 111 10.98 -15.58 -16.59
N SER A 112 10.55 -14.46 -17.18
CA SER A 112 9.15 -14.20 -17.51
C SER A 112 8.53 -15.23 -18.46
N ALA A 113 9.34 -15.93 -19.27
CA ALA A 113 8.92 -17.03 -20.14
C ALA A 113 8.74 -18.36 -19.40
N ASN A 114 9.18 -18.45 -18.13
CA ASN A 114 9.00 -19.65 -17.33
C ASN A 114 7.49 -19.91 -17.11
N THR A 115 7.06 -21.10 -17.52
CA THR A 115 5.66 -21.54 -17.41
C THR A 115 5.39 -22.40 -16.18
N GLN A 116 6.42 -22.70 -15.38
CA GLN A 116 6.27 -23.41 -14.12
C GLN A 116 5.36 -22.65 -13.16
N ASP A 117 4.72 -23.41 -12.28
CA ASP A 117 3.91 -22.87 -11.21
C ASP A 117 4.73 -21.88 -10.37
N VAL A 118 4.19 -20.69 -10.11
CA VAL A 118 4.87 -19.64 -9.34
C VAL A 118 5.30 -20.15 -7.96
N ARG A 119 4.55 -21.08 -7.35
CA ARG A 119 4.88 -21.67 -6.05
C ARG A 119 6.17 -22.47 -6.08
N VAL A 120 6.47 -23.12 -7.21
CA VAL A 120 7.73 -23.85 -7.39
C VAL A 120 8.90 -22.87 -7.41
N ASN A 121 8.78 -21.76 -8.14
CA ASN A 121 9.82 -20.73 -8.18
C ASN A 121 10.02 -20.06 -6.82
N LEU A 122 8.93 -19.76 -6.09
CA LEU A 122 9.01 -19.20 -4.74
C LEU A 122 9.72 -20.16 -3.77
N SER A 123 9.45 -21.46 -3.86
CA SER A 123 10.09 -22.47 -3.00
C SER A 123 11.61 -22.60 -3.23
N ALA A 124 12.10 -22.16 -4.40
CA ALA A 124 13.52 -22.20 -4.72
C ALA A 124 14.30 -20.98 -4.18
N ILE A 125 13.61 -19.96 -3.64
CA ILE A 125 14.27 -18.79 -3.07
C ILE A 125 14.83 -19.14 -1.69
N PRO A 126 16.16 -19.07 -1.47
CA PRO A 126 16.75 -19.45 -0.20
C PRO A 126 16.45 -18.41 0.89
N GLN A 127 16.46 -18.87 2.15
CA GLN A 127 16.54 -17.99 3.31
C GLN A 127 17.71 -16.98 3.18
N GLY A 128 17.52 -15.76 3.71
CA GLY A 128 18.51 -14.68 3.65
C GLY A 128 18.49 -13.89 2.34
N THR A 129 17.57 -14.20 1.43
CA THR A 129 17.42 -13.50 0.15
C THR A 129 16.68 -12.19 0.33
N VAL A 130 17.26 -11.10 -0.17
CA VAL A 130 16.55 -9.84 -0.34
C VAL A 130 15.51 -10.00 -1.44
N LEU A 131 14.22 -9.88 -1.11
CA LEU A 131 13.13 -9.97 -2.09
C LEU A 131 12.82 -8.60 -2.71
N TYR A 132 12.80 -7.57 -1.87
CA TYR A 132 12.44 -6.21 -2.27
C TYR A 132 13.31 -5.18 -1.57
N MET A 133 13.70 -4.14 -2.31
CA MET A 133 14.04 -2.85 -1.73
C MET A 133 12.75 -2.09 -1.44
N VAL A 134 12.65 -1.48 -0.26
CA VAL A 134 11.49 -0.68 0.12
C VAL A 134 11.88 0.78 0.04
N ALA A 135 11.21 1.52 -0.83
CA ALA A 135 11.40 2.96 -0.98
C ALA A 135 10.12 3.72 -0.66
N ALA A 136 10.24 4.99 -0.29
CA ALA A 136 9.12 5.82 0.11
C ALA A 136 9.23 7.24 -0.45
N LYS A 137 8.07 7.84 -0.73
CA LYS A 137 7.93 9.25 -1.11
C LYS A 137 7.11 9.98 -0.05
N ARG A 138 7.54 11.19 0.32
CA ARG A 138 6.82 12.04 1.29
C ARG A 138 5.64 12.80 0.69
N SER A 139 5.69 13.11 -0.60
CA SER A 139 4.64 13.82 -1.35
C SER A 139 4.68 13.41 -2.82
N PRO A 140 3.69 13.81 -3.65
CA PRO A 140 3.68 13.46 -5.08
C PRO A 140 4.91 13.95 -5.87
N THR A 141 5.54 15.03 -5.41
CA THR A 141 6.71 15.65 -6.06
C THR A 141 8.02 15.38 -5.33
N ALA A 142 7.97 14.73 -4.16
CA ALA A 142 9.18 14.40 -3.40
C ALA A 142 10.01 13.35 -4.13
N THR A 143 11.33 13.42 -3.91
CA THR A 143 12.25 12.37 -4.33
C THR A 143 11.96 11.09 -3.53
N GLU A 144 12.12 9.95 -4.19
CA GLU A 144 12.01 8.64 -3.57
C GLU A 144 13.26 8.31 -2.76
N GLU A 145 13.06 7.84 -1.53
CA GLU A 145 14.14 7.46 -0.62
C GLU A 145 14.02 5.99 -0.23
N VAL A 146 15.13 5.25 -0.28
CA VAL A 146 15.16 3.85 0.19
C VAL A 146 15.11 3.86 1.72
N ILE A 147 14.11 3.19 2.28
CA ILE A 147 13.86 3.11 3.73
C ILE A 147 14.15 1.74 4.32
N GLY A 148 14.36 0.71 3.49
CA GLY A 148 14.70 -0.62 3.98
C GLY A 148 14.67 -1.71 2.92
N GLN A 149 14.65 -2.95 3.41
CA GLN A 149 14.64 -4.18 2.61
C GLN A 149 13.67 -5.19 3.21
N LEU A 150 13.02 -5.97 2.35
CA LEU A 150 12.35 -7.21 2.75
C LEU A 150 13.28 -8.39 2.47
N VAL A 151 13.62 -9.12 3.53
CA VAL A 151 14.58 -10.23 3.47
C VAL A 151 13.89 -11.50 4.01
N THR A 152 14.07 -12.63 3.34
CA THR A 152 13.56 -13.91 3.83
C THR A 152 14.30 -14.33 5.10
N THR A 153 13.55 -14.67 6.14
CA THR A 153 14.10 -15.19 7.41
C THR A 153 13.98 -16.69 7.55
N SER A 154 13.25 -17.34 6.64
CA SER A 154 13.09 -18.80 6.52
C SER A 154 12.86 -19.17 5.05
N ASP A 155 12.91 -20.46 4.77
CA ASP A 155 12.47 -21.00 3.49
C ASP A 155 10.95 -20.83 3.29
N PHE A 156 10.52 -20.74 2.02
CA PHE A 156 9.11 -20.74 1.68
C PHE A 156 8.54 -22.15 1.80
N VAL A 157 7.44 -22.27 2.55
CA VAL A 157 6.70 -23.53 2.70
C VAL A 157 5.28 -23.36 2.19
N ALA A 158 4.76 -24.41 1.54
CA ALA A 158 3.34 -24.46 1.19
C ALA A 158 2.51 -24.60 2.47
N SER A 159 1.42 -23.84 2.59
CA SER A 159 0.56 -23.85 3.77
C SER A 159 -0.90 -23.60 3.40
N ASP A 160 -1.82 -24.31 4.05
CA ASP A 160 -3.26 -24.04 4.02
C ASP A 160 -3.68 -22.93 5.00
N TYR A 161 -2.72 -22.35 5.72
CA TYR A 161 -2.95 -21.31 6.71
C TYR A 161 -3.63 -20.09 6.08
N GLU A 162 -3.24 -19.73 4.85
CA GLU A 162 -3.88 -18.62 4.14
C GLU A 162 -5.35 -18.90 3.84
N ASP A 163 -5.66 -20.12 3.38
CA ASP A 163 -7.01 -20.51 3.01
C ASP A 163 -7.97 -20.64 4.21
N ARG A 164 -7.42 -20.89 5.41
CA ARG A 164 -8.22 -21.27 6.59
C ARG A 164 -8.22 -20.24 7.71
N ILE A 165 -7.13 -19.48 7.86
CA ILE A 165 -6.87 -18.70 9.08
C ILE A 165 -6.41 -17.28 8.77
N LEU A 166 -5.55 -17.07 7.77
CA LEU A 166 -5.00 -15.76 7.48
C LEU A 166 -6.09 -14.82 6.96
N PHE A 167 -6.26 -13.70 7.66
CA PHE A 167 -7.17 -12.65 7.23
C PHE A 167 -6.44 -11.30 7.12
N PHE A 168 -6.60 -10.62 6.00
CA PHE A 168 -6.09 -9.26 5.80
C PHE A 168 -7.19 -8.24 6.12
N GLN A 169 -6.98 -7.47 7.21
CA GLN A 169 -7.83 -6.34 7.55
C GLN A 169 -7.34 -5.10 6.80
N HIS A 170 -8.23 -4.43 6.08
CA HIS A 170 -7.91 -3.12 5.51
C HIS A 170 -7.63 -2.11 6.62
N ALA A 171 -6.78 -1.13 6.34
CA ALA A 171 -6.48 -0.06 7.29
C ALA A 171 -7.77 0.66 7.71
N ALA A 172 -8.03 0.72 9.01
CA ALA A 172 -9.23 1.30 9.59
C ALA A 172 -9.07 2.78 9.92
N LYS A 173 -7.86 3.22 10.30
CA LYS A 173 -7.52 4.60 10.58
C LYS A 173 -6.98 5.28 9.33
N ARG A 174 -7.50 6.48 9.08
CA ARG A 174 -6.90 7.43 8.14
C ARG A 174 -6.16 8.49 8.94
N GLY A 175 -4.93 8.77 8.53
CA GLY A 175 -4.32 10.04 8.89
C GLY A 175 -5.11 11.16 8.23
N LYS A 176 -5.19 12.33 8.86
CA LYS A 176 -5.28 13.54 8.05
C LYS A 176 -3.96 13.58 7.28
N LEU A 177 -3.95 13.28 5.98
CA LEU A 177 -2.89 13.84 5.16
C LEU A 177 -3.04 15.35 5.33
N GLN A 178 -2.18 15.95 6.16
CA GLN A 178 -1.87 17.34 5.97
C GLN A 178 -1.18 17.37 4.62
N CYS A 179 -1.96 17.55 3.56
CA CYS A 179 -1.46 18.31 2.44
C CYS A 179 -0.88 19.56 3.08
N PHE A 180 0.44 19.67 3.11
CA PHE A 180 1.06 20.94 3.40
C PHE A 180 0.49 21.88 2.33
N ASP A 181 -0.29 22.86 2.77
CA ASP A 181 -0.65 24.00 1.96
C ASP A 181 0.67 24.69 1.59
N ALA A 182 1.24 24.28 0.47
CA ALA A 182 2.14 25.13 -0.28
C ALA A 182 1.26 26.28 -0.79
N ASP A 183 1.52 27.47 -0.27
CA ASP A 183 0.96 28.76 -0.67
C ASP A 183 -0.44 29.11 -0.13
N ALA A 184 -0.55 29.21 1.19
CA ALA A 184 -1.54 30.11 1.81
C ALA A 184 -0.91 31.49 2.04
N HIS A 185 -0.76 32.27 0.97
CA HIS A 185 -0.75 33.73 1.09
C HIS A 185 -2.17 34.18 1.41
N ASP A 186 -2.38 34.56 2.67
CA ASP A 186 -3.21 35.68 3.14
C ASP A 186 -4.35 36.15 2.22
N VAL A 187 -5.60 35.78 2.55
CA VAL A 187 -6.72 36.73 2.65
C VAL A 187 -7.76 36.24 3.67
N ASP A 188 -7.69 36.83 4.86
CA ASP A 188 -8.82 37.35 5.66
C ASP A 188 -10.24 36.73 5.60
N LYS A 189 -10.72 36.39 6.81
CA LYS A 189 -12.09 36.55 7.36
C LYS A 189 -13.24 35.61 6.89
N VAL A 190 -13.83 34.88 7.84
CA VAL A 190 -15.03 35.26 8.65
C VAL A 190 -15.50 34.05 9.46
N GLN A 191 -15.81 34.29 10.74
CA GLN A 191 -16.45 33.38 11.70
C GLN A 191 -17.78 32.80 11.18
N SER A 192 -18.14 31.57 11.57
CA SER A 192 -19.44 31.25 12.21
C SER A 192 -19.74 29.74 12.23
N SER A 193 -20.24 29.28 13.39
CA SER A 193 -21.23 28.19 13.60
C SER A 193 -20.90 26.79 13.06
N SER A 194 -20.50 25.85 13.92
CA SER A 194 -21.34 25.02 14.80
C SER A 194 -21.91 23.76 14.12
N LEU A 195 -21.99 22.72 14.97
CA LEU A 195 -22.77 21.50 14.88
C LEU A 195 -22.19 20.29 14.13
N CYS A 196 -21.73 19.38 14.99
CA CYS A 196 -21.86 17.93 14.90
C CYS A 196 -23.02 17.45 14.01
N CYS A 197 -22.69 16.53 13.12
CA CYS A 197 -23.26 15.18 13.02
C CYS A 197 -22.15 14.29 12.43
#